data_AF-A0A6H1P9I1-F1
#
_entry.id   AF-A0A6H1P9I1-F1
#
_cell.length_a   1.000
_cell.length_b   1.000
_cell.length_c   1.000
_cell.angle_alpha   90.00
_cell.angle_beta   90.00
_cell.angle_gamma   90.00
#
_symmetry.space_group_name_H-M   'P 1'
#
loop_
_entity.id
_entity.type
_entity.pdbx_description
1 polymer ?
#
loop_
_entity_poly.entity_id
_entity_poly.type
_entity_poly.pdbx_seq_one_letter_code
_entity_poly.pdbx_strand_id
1 'polypeptide(L)'
;MAASSVKHDVFQAIADPTRRKLLKLLSNEEMPVTAISEHFPISRTAVSKHLRVLADAGLVKERKAGRETRYKLEPEPLNELKDWLQYFELFWENKLSALRLFVEPDVKEIKHLHPAIEKPEDKKD
;
A
#
# COMPACT_ATOMS: atom_id res chain seq x y z
N MET A 1 -22.73 -13.09 18.91
CA MET A 1 -22.18 -11.71 18.86
C MET A 1 -22.64 -11.11 17.54
N ALA A 2 -23.36 -9.99 17.58
CA ALA A 2 -23.89 -9.37 16.37
C ALA A 2 -22.73 -8.80 15.56
N ALA A 3 -22.49 -9.34 14.37
CA ALA A 3 -21.64 -8.70 13.38
C ALA A 3 -22.28 -7.34 13.08
N SER A 4 -21.68 -6.26 13.57
CA SER A 4 -21.98 -4.91 13.12
C SER A 4 -21.85 -4.93 11.60
N SER A 5 -22.96 -4.74 10.88
CA SER A 5 -22.94 -4.65 9.42
C SER A 5 -21.99 -3.52 9.06
N VAL A 6 -20.82 -3.85 8.51
CA VAL A 6 -19.88 -2.87 7.97
C VAL A 6 -20.66 -2.03 6.97
N LYS A 7 -20.92 -0.77 7.31
CA LYS A 7 -21.74 0.12 6.46
C LYS A 7 -20.92 0.74 5.34
N HIS A 8 -19.61 0.78 5.52
CA HIS A 8 -18.66 1.32 4.57
C HIS A 8 -17.52 0.33 4.34
N ASP A 9 -17.30 -0.01 3.08
CA ASP A 9 -16.17 -0.81 2.65
C ASP A 9 -14.82 -0.11 2.95
N VAL A 10 -13.78 -0.89 3.27
CA VAL A 10 -12.43 -0.41 3.61
C VAL A 10 -11.84 0.42 2.47
N PHE A 11 -12.00 -0.02 1.21
CA PHE A 11 -11.46 0.71 0.06
C PHE A 11 -12.11 2.10 -0.06
N GLN A 12 -13.43 2.19 0.09
CA GLN A 12 -14.14 3.47 0.11
C GLN A 12 -13.70 4.35 1.28
N ALA A 13 -13.53 3.75 2.47
CA ALA A 13 -13.11 4.45 3.66
C ALA A 13 -11.68 5.01 3.55
N ILE A 14 -10.75 4.34 2.85
CA ILE A 14 -9.39 4.87 2.67
C ILE A 14 -9.20 5.72 1.41
N ALA A 15 -10.18 5.80 0.50
CA ALA A 15 -10.06 6.58 -0.74
C ALA A 15 -9.84 8.09 -0.49
N ASP A 16 -10.36 8.61 0.62
CA ASP A 16 -10.22 10.02 0.99
C ASP A 16 -8.86 10.31 1.69
N PRO A 17 -8.14 11.36 1.26
CA PRO A 17 -6.82 11.68 1.82
C PRO A 17 -6.88 12.14 3.28
N THR A 18 -7.96 12.79 3.72
CA THR A 18 -8.14 13.22 5.11
C THR A 18 -8.32 12.01 6.02
N ARG A 19 -9.09 11.00 5.59
CA ARG A 19 -9.23 9.73 6.31
C ARG A 19 -7.91 8.98 6.44
N ARG A 20 -7.08 8.93 5.38
CA ARG A 20 -5.73 8.35 5.48
C ARG A 20 -4.83 9.10 6.47
N LYS A 21 -4.93 10.44 6.51
CA LYS A 21 -4.20 11.25 7.50
C LYS A 21 -4.69 11.00 8.92
N LEU A 22 -6.01 10.84 9.14
CA LEU A 22 -6.57 10.48 10.44
C LEU A 22 -6.05 9.13 10.94
N LEU A 23 -6.02 8.11 10.08
CA LEU A 23 -5.48 6.80 10.44
C LEU A 23 -4.00 6.88 10.82
N LYS A 24 -3.20 7.66 10.08
CA LYS A 24 -1.79 7.93 10.42
C LYS A 24 -1.61 8.70 11.73
N LEU A 25 -2.51 9.61 12.06
CA LEU A 25 -2.46 10.32 13.34
C LEU A 25 -2.74 9.35 14.50
N LEU A 26 -3.79 8.54 14.35
CA LEU A 26 -4.25 7.57 15.35
C LEU A 26 -3.39 6.30 15.46
N SER A 27 -2.39 6.11 14.59
CA SER A 27 -1.46 4.98 14.71
C SER A 27 -0.49 5.14 15.89
N ASN A 28 -0.34 6.37 16.40
CA ASN A 28 0.56 6.65 17.52
C ASN A 28 -0.14 6.41 18.88
N GLU A 29 -1.36 6.92 19.05
CA GLU A 29 -2.11 6.82 20.30
C GLU A 29 -3.62 7.04 20.14
N GLU A 30 -4.39 6.65 21.17
CA GLU A 30 -5.81 6.98 21.29
C GLU A 30 -5.99 8.46 21.64
N MET A 31 -6.79 9.20 20.86
CA MET A 31 -6.97 10.66 21.01
C MET A 31 -8.44 11.08 21.09
N PRO A 32 -8.79 12.13 21.86
CA PRO A 32 -10.13 12.71 21.83
C PRO A 32 -10.36 13.51 20.53
N VAL A 33 -11.61 13.59 20.09
CA VAL A 33 -11.98 14.33 18.85
C VAL A 33 -11.54 15.80 18.86
N THR A 34 -11.47 16.42 20.04
CA THR A 34 -10.98 17.79 20.24
C THR A 34 -9.53 17.92 19.80
N ALA A 35 -8.63 17.12 20.37
CA ALA A 35 -7.21 17.09 20.01
C ALA A 35 -6.98 16.67 18.56
N ILE A 36 -7.75 15.68 18.05
CA ILE A 36 -7.67 15.28 16.63
C ILE A 36 -7.96 16.48 15.74
N SER A 37 -8.98 17.29 16.05
CA SER A 37 -9.41 18.41 15.19
C SER A 37 -8.36 19.50 15.05
N GLU A 38 -7.47 19.67 16.02
CA GLU A 38 -6.37 20.65 15.98
C GLU A 38 -5.33 20.34 14.90
N HIS A 39 -5.27 19.09 14.41
CA HIS A 39 -4.31 18.63 13.39
C HIS A 39 -4.81 18.83 11.96
N PHE A 40 -6.02 19.36 11.75
CA PHE A 40 -6.63 19.47 10.43
C PHE A 40 -7.21 20.87 10.17
N PRO A 41 -7.08 21.40 8.94
CA PRO A 41 -7.63 22.70 8.56
C PRO A 41 -9.12 22.62 8.19
N ILE A 42 -9.91 21.81 8.91
CA ILE A 42 -11.35 21.62 8.69
C ILE A 42 -12.09 21.68 10.01
N SER A 43 -13.41 21.85 9.96
CA SER A 43 -14.22 21.92 11.18
C SER A 43 -14.21 20.59 11.95
N ARG A 44 -14.35 20.68 13.27
CA ARG A 44 -14.56 19.51 14.14
C ARG A 44 -15.73 18.62 13.68
N THR A 45 -16.79 19.21 13.15
CA THR A 45 -17.92 18.49 12.57
C THR A 45 -17.50 17.68 11.34
N ALA A 46 -16.65 18.23 10.47
CA ALA A 46 -16.12 17.51 9.32
C ALA A 46 -15.20 16.36 9.75
N VAL A 47 -14.28 16.60 10.69
CA VAL A 47 -13.46 15.53 11.31
C VAL A 47 -14.34 14.42 11.88
N SER A 48 -15.38 14.76 12.63
CA SER A 48 -16.29 13.77 13.23
C SER A 48 -17.02 12.94 12.18
N LYS A 49 -17.39 13.53 11.03
CA LYS A 49 -17.96 12.79 9.90
C LYS A 49 -16.95 11.80 9.31
N HIS A 50 -15.70 12.23 9.12
CA HIS A 50 -14.64 11.33 8.65
C HIS A 50 -14.38 10.16 9.62
N LEU A 51 -14.31 10.45 10.92
CA LEU A 51 -14.14 9.44 11.97
C LEU A 51 -15.31 8.44 12.01
N ARG A 52 -16.55 8.91 11.79
CA ARG A 52 -17.72 8.03 11.69
C ARG A 52 -17.62 7.07 10.51
N VAL A 53 -17.22 7.55 9.32
CA VAL A 53 -17.02 6.67 8.15
C VAL A 53 -15.94 5.63 8.44
N LEU A 54 -14.85 6.02 9.09
CA LEU A 54 -13.79 5.09 9.50
C LEU A 54 -14.30 4.07 10.53
N ALA A 55 -15.13 4.47 11.49
CA ALA A 55 -15.70 3.57 12.49
C ALA A 55 -16.71 2.59 11.89
N ASP A 56 -17.54 3.06 10.97
CA ASP A 56 -18.49 2.25 10.19
C ASP A 56 -17.78 1.23 9.29
N ALA A 57 -16.52 1.50 8.89
CA ALA A 57 -15.62 0.59 8.18
C ALA A 57 -14.74 -0.27 9.11
N GLY A 58 -14.90 -0.12 10.44
CA GLY A 58 -14.12 -0.85 11.44
C GLY A 58 -12.66 -0.41 11.57
N LEU A 59 -12.22 0.65 10.89
CA LEU A 59 -10.83 1.12 10.87
C LEU A 59 -10.45 1.93 12.10
N VAL A 60 -11.45 2.40 12.86
CA VAL A 60 -11.25 3.02 14.17
C VAL A 60 -12.33 2.57 15.13
N LYS A 61 -12.02 2.58 16.42
CA LYS A 61 -12.98 2.34 17.49
C LYS A 61 -13.22 3.62 18.27
N GLU A 62 -14.49 3.94 18.49
CA GLU A 62 -14.87 5.03 19.39
C GLU A 62 -15.11 4.51 20.81
N ARG A 63 -14.74 5.32 21.80
CA ARG A 63 -14.99 5.03 23.22
C ARG A 63 -15.29 6.32 23.96
N LYS A 64 -16.32 6.30 24.80
CA LYS A 64 -16.63 7.42 25.71
C LYS A 64 -15.70 7.38 26.92
N ALA A 65 -15.06 8.51 27.21
CA ALA A 65 -14.21 8.73 28.37
C ALA A 65 -14.69 10.02 29.08
N GLY A 66 -15.61 9.86 30.03
CA GLY A 66 -16.26 10.98 30.69
C GLY A 66 -17.07 11.82 29.70
N ARG A 67 -16.67 13.08 29.49
CA ARG A 67 -17.34 14.03 28.59
C ARG A 67 -16.79 14.00 27.16
N GLU A 68 -15.72 13.25 26.91
CA GLU A 68 -15.06 13.18 25.61
C GLU A 68 -15.30 11.83 24.92
N THR A 69 -15.30 11.86 23.59
CA THR A 69 -15.21 10.66 22.76
C THR A 69 -13.78 10.54 22.25
N ARG A 70 -13.13 9.43 22.56
CA ARG A 70 -11.79 9.08 22.09
C ARG A 70 -11.87 8.06 20.97
N TYR A 71 -10.90 8.14 20.06
CA TYR A 71 -10.78 7.26 18.91
C TYR A 71 -9.43 6.56 18.94
N LYS A 72 -9.43 5.28 18.59
CA LYS A 72 -8.24 4.45 18.47
C LYS A 72 -8.25 3.77 17.09
N LEU A 73 -7.08 3.64 16.47
CA LEU A 73 -6.91 2.84 15.25
C LEU A 73 -7.23 1.36 15.53
N GLU A 74 -7.97 0.73 14.61
CA GLU A 74 -8.16 -0.71 14.52
C GLU A 74 -7.63 -1.12 13.13
N PRO A 75 -6.37 -1.61 13.04
CA PRO A 75 -5.71 -1.85 11.76
C PRO A 75 -6.19 -3.14 11.06
N GLU A 76 -6.89 -4.03 11.75
CA GLU A 76 -7.26 -5.36 11.28
C GLU A 76 -8.01 -5.35 9.93
N PRO A 77 -8.97 -4.44 9.67
CA PRO A 77 -9.63 -4.39 8.37
C PRO A 77 -8.70 -4.00 7.21
N LEU A 78 -7.54 -3.39 7.47
CA LEU A 78 -6.56 -3.09 6.42
C LEU A 78 -5.87 -4.35 5.88
N ASN A 79 -6.02 -5.51 6.54
CA ASN A 79 -5.50 -6.77 6.00
C ASN A 79 -6.18 -7.14 4.68
N GLU A 80 -7.45 -6.81 4.49
CA GLU A 80 -8.15 -7.02 3.21
C GLU A 80 -7.46 -6.27 2.07
N LEU A 81 -7.08 -5.01 2.31
CA LEU A 81 -6.31 -4.22 1.35
C LEU A 81 -4.94 -4.83 1.08
N LYS A 82 -4.25 -5.27 2.13
CA LYS A 82 -2.92 -5.88 2.03
C LYS A 82 -2.97 -7.15 1.18
N ASP A 83 -3.96 -8.01 1.40
CA ASP A 83 -4.12 -9.26 0.66
C ASP A 83 -4.51 -8.99 -0.81
N TRP A 84 -5.35 -7.99 -1.05
CA TRP A 84 -5.67 -7.54 -2.40
C TRP A 84 -4.44 -7.00 -3.15
N LEU A 85 -3.60 -6.20 -2.49
CA LEU A 85 -2.38 -5.66 -3.08
C LEU A 85 -1.36 -6.76 -3.42
N GLN A 86 -1.22 -7.79 -2.59
CA GLN A 86 -0.31 -8.92 -2.85
C GLN A 86 -0.59 -9.61 -4.19
N TYR A 87 -1.87 -9.75 -4.58
CA TYR A 87 -2.22 -10.29 -5.90
C TYR A 87 -1.60 -9.48 -7.05
N PHE A 88 -1.54 -8.17 -6.87
CA PHE A 88 -1.04 -7.25 -7.87
C PHE A 88 0.49 -7.13 -7.87
N GLU A 89 1.18 -7.35 -6.75
CA GLU A 89 2.65 -7.28 -6.67
C GLU A 89 3.35 -8.14 -7.74
N LEU A 90 2.82 -9.33 -8.03
CA LEU A 90 3.32 -10.22 -9.09
C LEU A 90 3.35 -9.58 -10.49
N PHE A 91 2.42 -8.67 -10.79
CA PHE A 91 2.41 -7.96 -12.07
C PHE A 91 3.54 -6.94 -12.17
N TRP A 92 3.92 -6.30 -11.06
CA TRP A 92 5.03 -5.35 -11.04
C TRP A 92 6.38 -6.08 -11.15
N GLU A 93 6.55 -7.19 -10.44
CA GLU A 93 7.77 -8.01 -10.54
C GLU A 93 8.00 -8.52 -11.97
N ASN A 94 6.94 -9.00 -12.62
CA ASN A 94 7.01 -9.46 -14.01
C ASN A 94 7.35 -8.33 -14.98
N LYS A 95 6.76 -7.14 -14.80
CA LYS A 95 7.07 -5.98 -15.67
C LYS A 95 8.49 -5.47 -15.46
N LEU A 96 8.99 -5.43 -14.22
CA LEU A 96 10.37 -5.07 -13.92
C LEU A 96 11.36 -6.09 -14.50
N SER A 97 11.03 -7.38 -14.41
CA SER A 97 11.85 -8.46 -14.99
C SER A 97 11.90 -8.38 -16.51
N ALA A 98 10.76 -8.12 -17.17
CA ALA A 98 10.70 -7.93 -18.62
C ALA A 98 11.50 -6.69 -19.07
N LEU A 99 11.40 -5.59 -18.33
CA LEU A 99 12.19 -4.39 -18.61
C LEU A 99 13.69 -4.66 -18.45
N ARG A 100 14.09 -5.40 -17.41
CA ARG A 100 15.49 -5.80 -17.18
C ARG A 100 16.03 -6.60 -18.37
N LEU A 101 15.30 -7.61 -18.84
CA LEU A 101 15.72 -8.43 -19.99
C LEU A 101 15.84 -7.61 -21.28
N PHE A 102 15.05 -6.54 -21.44
CA PHE A 102 15.12 -5.67 -22.61
C PHE A 102 16.29 -4.68 -22.56
N VAL A 103 16.60 -4.13 -21.39
CA VAL A 103 17.67 -3.10 -21.21
C VAL A 103 19.04 -3.74 -20.99
N GLU A 104 19.10 -4.91 -20.37
CA GLU A 104 20.29 -5.73 -20.16
C GLU A 104 20.14 -7.06 -20.90
N PRO A 105 20.12 -7.09 -22.26
CA PRO A 105 20.24 -8.35 -22.94
C PRO A 105 21.60 -8.95 -22.55
N ASP A 106 21.58 -10.09 -21.86
CA ASP A 106 22.77 -10.76 -21.33
C ASP A 106 23.85 -10.88 -22.44
N VAL A 107 24.87 -10.02 -22.40
CA VAL A 107 26.00 -9.99 -23.36
C VAL A 107 26.97 -11.17 -23.12
N LYS A 108 26.51 -12.25 -22.48
CA LYS A 108 27.35 -13.41 -22.15
C LYS A 108 27.42 -14.44 -23.27
N GLU A 109 26.49 -14.46 -24.22
CA GLU A 109 26.51 -15.44 -25.32
C GLU A 109 27.36 -15.04 -26.54
N ILE A 110 27.74 -13.76 -26.71
CA ILE A 110 28.48 -13.33 -27.91
C ILE A 110 29.98 -13.69 -27.84
N LYS A 111 30.53 -14.01 -26.65
CA LYS A 111 31.97 -14.34 -26.51
C LYS A 111 32.37 -15.74 -27.01
N HIS A 112 31.42 -16.59 -27.40
CA HIS A 112 31.72 -17.97 -27.85
C HIS A 112 31.56 -18.19 -29.35
N LEU A 113 31.19 -17.16 -30.14
CA LEU A 113 30.89 -17.32 -31.57
C LEU A 113 31.68 -16.34 -32.44
N HIS A 114 32.96 -16.68 -32.68
CA HIS A 114 33.69 -16.62 -33.97
C HIS A 114 35.23 -16.56 -33.75
N PRO A 115 36.07 -17.09 -34.67
CA PRO A 115 36.03 -18.43 -35.27
C PRO A 115 37.43 -19.08 -35.34
N ALA A 116 37.49 -20.40 -35.36
CA ALA A 116 38.62 -21.11 -35.95
C ALA A 116 38.55 -20.91 -37.47
N ILE A 117 39.35 -19.99 -38.02
CA ILE A 117 39.76 -20.04 -39.42
C ILE A 117 41.26 -20.31 -39.37
N GLU A 118 41.59 -21.60 -39.45
CA GLU A 118 42.94 -22.08 -39.69
C GLU A 118 43.46 -21.45 -40.99
N LYS A 119 44.68 -20.91 -40.94
CA LYS A 119 45.44 -20.56 -42.14
C LYS A 119 45.73 -21.86 -42.91
N PRO A 120 45.54 -21.92 -44.23
CA PRO A 120 46.08 -23.03 -45.00
C PRO A 120 47.61 -22.92 -44.98
N GLU A 121 48.27 -23.97 -44.50
CA GLU A 121 49.71 -24.15 -44.62
C GLU A 121 50.08 -24.26 -46.11
N ASP A 122 51.03 -23.44 -46.54
CA ASP A 122 51.82 -23.64 -47.75
C ASP A 122 52.50 -25.02 -47.67
N LYS A 123 52.02 -26.00 -48.43
CA LYS A 123 52.84 -27.14 -48.86
C LYS A 123 53.21 -26.98 -50.32
N LYS A 124 54.43 -26.48 -50.48
CA LYS A 124 55.22 -26.51 -51.69
C LYS A 124 55.88 -27.89 -51.75
N ASP A 125 55.53 -28.68 -52.76
CA ASP A 125 56.35 -29.73 -53.39
C ASP A 125 55.74 -30.09 -54.76
#